data_AF-E3N5D6-F1
#
_entry.id   AF-E3N5D6-F1
#
_cell.length_a   1.000
_cell.length_b   1.000
_cell.length_c   1.000
_cell.angle_alpha   90.00
_cell.angle_beta   90.00
_cell.angle_gamma   90.00
#
_symmetry.space_group_name_H-M   'P 1'
#
loop_
_entity.id
_entity.type
_entity.pdbx_description
1 polymer ?
#
loop_
_entity_poly.entity_id
_entity_poly.type
_entity_poly.pdbx_seq_one_letter_code
_entity_poly.pdbx_strand_id
1 'polypeptide(L)'
;MTTAFPLLRLPYLVLMPILEQMEFMERIALLILSKRARMFLKLFKMKCEHINLRLQGDRVVMIVFFENSKELTLDMYVNEHPQISLHYNYSIAWWPGPLSPIDYVLPIMDVTHCNSIKQLTVGRVSEYDTLPLLAKLPKINEVIVEDFTLYSLPPDSLLQEALRIVLPVSSAVTFSAYANTPKCLRENFQRES
;
A
#
# COMPACT_ATOMS: atom_id res chain seq x y z
N MET A 1 12.58 13.68 -30.24
CA MET A 1 13.22 13.04 -29.07
C MET A 1 13.17 14.01 -27.90
N THR A 2 12.15 13.91 -27.05
CA THR A 2 12.09 14.67 -25.80
C THR A 2 13.06 14.04 -24.81
N THR A 3 14.07 14.79 -24.38
CA THR A 3 15.06 14.33 -23.42
C THR A 3 14.41 14.17 -22.05
N ALA A 4 14.45 12.95 -21.51
CA ALA A 4 13.91 12.65 -20.17
C ALA A 4 14.58 13.52 -19.09
N PHE A 5 13.73 14.21 -18.31
CA PHE A 5 13.97 15.03 -17.10
C PHE A 5 15.45 15.33 -16.77
N PRO A 6 16.03 16.45 -17.25
CA PRO A 6 17.46 16.76 -17.09
C PRO A 6 17.90 16.88 -15.63
N LEU A 7 16.99 17.29 -14.73
CA LEU A 7 17.25 17.39 -13.30
C LEU A 7 17.74 16.07 -12.70
N LEU A 8 17.11 14.95 -13.06
CA LEU A 8 17.48 13.64 -12.52
C LEU A 8 18.80 13.11 -13.08
N ARG A 9 19.40 13.75 -14.10
CA ARG A 9 20.71 13.38 -14.64
C ARG A 9 21.86 14.06 -13.91
N LEU A 10 21.58 15.06 -13.07
CA LEU A 10 22.60 15.79 -12.34
C LEU A 10 23.38 14.85 -11.38
N PRO A 11 24.66 15.18 -11.12
CA PRO A 11 25.43 14.52 -10.07
C PRO A 11 24.73 14.63 -8.71
N TYR A 12 24.88 13.60 -7.89
CA TYR A 12 24.25 13.48 -6.57
C TYR A 12 24.43 14.74 -5.70
N LEU A 13 25.64 15.28 -5.66
CA LEU A 13 26.00 16.46 -4.85
C LEU A 13 25.20 17.71 -5.22
N VAL A 14 24.76 17.83 -6.47
CA VAL A 14 23.96 18.98 -6.95
C VAL A 14 22.47 18.70 -6.76
N LEU A 15 22.05 17.46 -6.95
CA LEU A 15 20.64 17.09 -6.88
C LEU A 15 20.10 17.11 -5.44
N MET A 16 20.93 16.73 -4.46
CA MET A 16 20.53 16.70 -3.05
C MET A 16 19.97 18.02 -2.51
N PRO A 17 20.70 19.15 -2.59
CA PRO A 17 20.17 20.41 -2.10
C PRO A 17 18.91 20.85 -2.85
N ILE A 18 18.76 20.51 -4.13
CA ILE A 18 17.53 20.82 -4.88
C ILE A 18 16.34 20.05 -4.31
N LEU A 19 16.50 18.75 -4.05
CA LEU A 19 15.45 17.93 -3.44
C LEU A 19 15.16 18.39 -1.99
N GLU A 20 16.14 18.91 -1.26
CA GLU A 20 15.97 19.50 0.09
C GLU A 20 15.16 20.80 0.10
N GLN A 21 15.19 21.57 -0.99
CA GLN A 21 14.39 22.78 -1.12
C GLN A 21 12.97 22.50 -1.61
N MET A 22 12.72 21.34 -2.22
CA MET A 22 11.40 20.96 -2.70
C MET A 22 10.41 20.80 -1.56
N GLU A 23 9.16 21.19 -1.81
CA GLU A 23 8.09 20.95 -0.87
C GLU A 23 7.84 19.45 -0.68
N PHE A 24 7.26 19.10 0.46
CA PHE A 24 6.93 17.72 0.80
C PHE A 24 6.21 16.99 -0.34
N MET A 25 5.25 17.64 -1.00
CA MET A 25 4.48 17.04 -2.08
C MET A 25 5.24 16.87 -3.38
N GLU A 26 6.13 17.79 -3.70
CA GLU A 26 6.98 17.65 -4.88
C GLU A 26 7.90 16.44 -4.74
N ARG A 27 8.40 16.19 -3.52
CA ARG A 27 9.19 14.98 -3.22
C ARG A 27 8.36 13.71 -3.36
N ILE A 28 7.14 13.67 -2.82
CA ILE A 28 6.24 12.52 -2.95
C ILE A 28 5.86 12.26 -4.42
N ALA A 29 5.56 13.31 -5.19
CA ALA A 29 5.28 13.17 -6.61
C ALA A 29 6.50 12.59 -7.38
N LEU A 30 7.71 13.09 -7.08
CA LEU A 30 8.94 12.56 -7.67
C LEU A 30 9.21 11.09 -7.30
N LEU A 31 8.92 10.70 -6.05
CA LEU A 31 9.03 9.33 -5.57
C LEU A 31 8.26 8.35 -6.46
N ILE A 32 7.01 8.71 -6.74
CA ILE A 32 6.08 7.90 -7.50
C ILE A 32 6.50 7.85 -8.97
N LEU A 33 6.86 9.00 -9.55
CA LEU A 33 7.10 9.13 -10.99
C LEU A 33 8.47 8.61 -11.45
N SER A 34 9.45 8.42 -10.56
CA SER A 34 10.82 8.07 -10.99
C SER A 34 11.55 7.11 -10.06
N LYS A 35 11.95 5.94 -10.59
CA LYS A 35 12.84 4.98 -9.90
C LYS A 35 14.16 5.60 -9.44
N ARG A 36 14.73 6.50 -10.25
CA ARG A 36 15.98 7.19 -9.90
C ARG A 36 15.75 8.23 -8.79
N ALA A 37 14.62 8.94 -8.81
CA ALA A 37 14.27 9.86 -7.73
C ALA A 37 14.10 9.13 -6.39
N ARG A 38 13.52 7.91 -6.41
CA ARG A 38 13.42 7.07 -5.20
C ARG A 38 14.77 6.85 -4.51
N MET A 39 15.81 6.54 -5.27
CA MET A 39 17.16 6.32 -4.71
C MET A 39 17.68 7.55 -3.95
N PHE A 40 17.38 8.75 -4.43
CA PHE A 40 17.76 9.98 -3.73
C PHE A 40 16.83 10.27 -2.55
N LEU A 41 15.53 10.03 -2.70
CA LEU A 41 14.54 10.27 -1.65
C LEU A 41 14.68 9.33 -0.45
N LYS A 42 15.26 8.14 -0.60
CA LYS A 42 15.61 7.25 0.53
C LYS A 42 16.52 7.90 1.58
N LEU A 43 17.28 8.90 1.18
CA LEU A 43 18.21 9.60 2.06
C LEU A 43 17.50 10.75 2.80
N PHE A 44 16.31 11.13 2.35
CA PHE A 44 15.44 12.04 3.06
C PHE A 44 14.69 11.26 4.14
N LYS A 45 14.88 11.67 5.39
CA LYS A 45 14.16 11.11 6.53
C LYS A 45 12.72 11.62 6.56
N MET A 46 11.87 11.11 5.66
CA MET A 46 10.43 11.34 5.76
C MET A 46 9.89 10.48 6.90
N LYS A 47 9.44 11.12 7.98
CA LYS A 47 8.92 10.38 9.13
C LYS A 47 7.44 10.08 8.94
N CYS A 48 7.13 8.79 8.86
CA CYS A 48 5.77 8.28 8.85
C CYS A 48 5.37 7.80 10.25
N GLU A 49 4.15 8.17 10.65
CA GLU A 49 3.54 7.69 11.89
C GLU A 49 3.03 6.26 11.69
N HIS A 50 2.24 6.03 10.63
CA HIS A 50 1.76 4.71 10.27
C HIS A 50 1.23 4.63 8.85
N ILE A 51 1.14 3.40 8.34
CA ILE A 51 0.53 3.07 7.05
C ILE A 51 -0.64 2.13 7.27
N ASN A 52 -1.75 2.42 6.59
CA ASN A 52 -2.88 1.53 6.46
C ASN A 52 -3.01 1.09 5.00
N LEU A 53 -3.35 -0.18 4.78
CA LEU A 53 -3.65 -0.74 3.47
C LEU A 53 -5.08 -1.25 3.44
N ARG A 54 -5.76 -1.10 2.32
CA ARG A 54 -7.08 -1.72 2.08
C ARG A 54 -7.09 -2.44 0.75
N LEU A 55 -7.59 -3.67 0.75
CA LEU A 55 -7.91 -4.44 -0.43
C LEU A 55 -9.43 -4.43 -0.63
N GLN A 56 -9.88 -3.85 -1.73
CA GLN A 56 -11.30 -3.68 -2.06
C GLN A 56 -11.55 -4.04 -3.51
N GLY A 57 -11.83 -5.32 -3.76
CA GLY A 57 -12.06 -5.87 -5.09
C GLY A 57 -10.83 -5.66 -5.97
N ASP A 58 -10.99 -4.85 -7.00
CA ASP A 58 -9.98 -4.47 -7.99
C ASP A 58 -9.18 -3.22 -7.59
N ARG A 59 -9.27 -2.79 -6.32
CA ARG A 59 -8.58 -1.60 -5.80
C ARG A 59 -7.72 -1.93 -4.59
N VAL A 60 -6.49 -1.46 -4.62
CA VAL A 60 -5.59 -1.39 -3.47
C VAL A 60 -5.48 0.07 -3.05
N VAL A 61 -5.84 0.35 -1.80
CA VAL A 61 -5.74 1.70 -1.21
C VAL A 61 -4.61 1.70 -0.20
N MET A 62 -3.65 2.60 -0.35
CA MET A 62 -2.60 2.84 0.63
C MET A 62 -2.78 4.22 1.24
N ILE A 63 -2.89 4.29 2.55
CA ILE A 63 -3.02 5.55 3.30
C ILE A 63 -1.80 5.68 4.19
N VAL A 64 -1.05 6.76 4.02
CA VAL A 64 0.17 7.06 4.75
C VAL A 64 -0.05 8.30 5.61
N PHE A 65 0.08 8.10 6.93
CA PHE A 65 0.01 9.18 7.92
C PHE A 65 1.43 9.60 8.29
N PHE A 66 1.71 10.89 8.16
CA PHE A 66 3.00 11.49 8.49
C PHE A 66 2.95 12.21 9.84
N GLU A 67 4.09 12.31 10.54
CA GLU A 67 4.17 12.97 11.85
C GLU A 67 3.73 14.45 11.83
N ASN A 68 3.78 15.10 10.66
CA ASN A 68 3.32 16.48 10.47
C ASN A 68 1.81 16.57 10.19
N SER A 69 1.05 15.54 10.55
CA SER A 69 -0.41 15.42 10.37
C SER A 69 -0.86 15.49 8.91
N LYS A 70 0.06 15.25 7.96
CA LYS A 70 -0.29 15.10 6.54
C LYS A 70 -0.71 13.68 6.26
N GLU A 71 -1.65 13.53 5.33
CA GLU A 71 -2.12 12.25 4.83
C GLU A 71 -1.87 12.17 3.33
N LEU A 72 -1.34 11.03 2.89
CA LEU A 72 -1.22 10.67 1.49
C LEU A 72 -2.02 9.42 1.22
N THR A 73 -2.94 9.50 0.28
CA THR A 73 -3.76 8.35 -0.14
C THR A 73 -3.43 7.99 -1.58
N LEU A 74 -3.05 6.74 -1.80
CA LEU A 74 -2.84 6.16 -3.13
C LEU A 74 -3.94 5.16 -3.40
N ASP A 75 -4.66 5.39 -4.49
CA ASP A 75 -5.65 4.47 -5.03
C ASP A 75 -5.13 3.81 -6.28
N MET A 76 -4.90 2.50 -6.19
CA MET A 76 -4.32 1.71 -7.26
C MET A 76 -5.38 0.72 -7.75
N TYR A 77 -5.86 0.93 -8.96
CA TYR A 77 -6.79 0.01 -9.61
C TYR A 77 -5.99 -1.04 -10.38
N VAL A 78 -6.30 -2.31 -10.16
CA VAL A 78 -5.60 -3.47 -10.75
C VAL A 78 -6.42 -4.20 -11.80
N ASN A 79 -7.51 -3.57 -12.27
CA ASN A 79 -8.36 -4.12 -13.32
C ASN A 79 -7.71 -4.05 -14.72
N GLU A 80 -8.48 -4.35 -15.78
CA GLU A 80 -8.03 -4.33 -17.18
C GLU A 80 -7.44 -2.98 -17.63
N HIS A 81 -7.75 -1.90 -16.92
CA HIS A 81 -7.23 -0.55 -17.17
C HIS A 81 -6.56 0.00 -15.92
N PRO A 82 -5.34 -0.48 -15.58
CA PRO A 82 -4.65 -0.06 -14.37
C PRO A 82 -4.45 1.45 -14.32
N GLN A 83 -4.92 2.03 -13.23
CA GLN A 83 -4.87 3.47 -13.00
C GLN A 83 -4.49 3.75 -11.56
N ILE A 84 -3.82 4.88 -11.36
CA ILE A 84 -3.36 5.29 -10.05
C ILE A 84 -3.78 6.73 -9.81
N SER A 85 -4.40 6.94 -8.66
CA SER A 85 -4.78 8.25 -8.18
C SER A 85 -4.05 8.55 -6.88
N LEU A 86 -3.41 9.71 -6.85
CA LEU A 86 -2.78 10.27 -5.67
C LEU A 86 -3.70 11.35 -5.10
N HIS A 87 -4.13 11.15 -3.87
CA HIS A 87 -4.95 12.07 -3.11
C HIS A 87 -4.08 12.66 -2.00
N TYR A 88 -3.97 13.98 -2.00
CA TYR A 88 -3.34 14.72 -0.91
C TYR A 88 -4.14 15.98 -0.62
N ASN A 89 -4.76 16.03 0.56
CA ASN A 89 -5.63 17.13 0.96
C ASN A 89 -6.72 17.41 -0.10
N TYR A 90 -6.56 18.44 -0.95
CA TYR A 90 -7.47 18.81 -2.04
C TYR A 90 -6.92 18.55 -3.45
N SER A 91 -5.69 18.06 -3.57
CA SER A 91 -5.03 17.82 -4.86
C SER A 91 -5.16 16.36 -5.27
N ILE A 92 -5.61 16.15 -6.51
CA ILE A 92 -5.72 14.83 -7.13
C ILE A 92 -4.82 14.83 -8.36
N ALA A 93 -3.87 13.89 -8.39
CA ALA A 93 -3.12 13.57 -9.59
C ALA A 93 -3.50 12.17 -10.03
N TRP A 94 -3.82 12.00 -11.31
CA TRP A 94 -4.05 10.70 -11.93
C TRP A 94 -2.97 10.39 -12.94
N TRP A 95 -2.72 9.12 -13.21
CA TRP A 95 -2.03 8.70 -14.43
C TRP A 95 -2.36 7.25 -14.77
N PRO A 96 -2.35 6.90 -16.07
CA PRO A 96 -2.33 5.50 -16.47
C PRO A 96 -1.02 4.88 -16.00
N GLY A 97 -1.12 3.75 -15.30
CA GLY A 97 0.04 3.14 -14.63
C GLY A 97 0.08 1.65 -14.88
N PRO A 98 0.91 1.13 -15.81
CA PRO A 98 1.02 -0.31 -16.05
C PRO A 98 1.72 -1.07 -14.91
N LEU A 99 2.01 -0.39 -13.79
CA LEU A 99 2.82 -0.90 -12.70
C LEU A 99 1.93 -1.50 -11.62
N SER A 100 2.36 -2.63 -11.07
CA SER A 100 1.64 -3.36 -10.03
C SER A 100 1.64 -2.53 -8.73
N PRO A 101 0.62 -2.66 -7.84
CA PRO A 101 0.61 -1.98 -6.54
C PRO A 101 1.92 -2.14 -5.74
N ILE A 102 2.59 -3.28 -5.92
CA ILE A 102 3.87 -3.58 -5.29
C ILE A 102 4.99 -2.58 -5.65
N ASP A 103 4.93 -2.01 -6.84
CA ASP A 103 5.87 -1.01 -7.36
C ASP A 103 5.69 0.36 -6.71
N TYR A 104 4.62 0.57 -5.92
CA TYR A 104 4.36 1.81 -5.19
C TYR A 104 4.43 1.60 -3.69
N VAL A 105 3.79 0.54 -3.19
CA VAL A 105 3.71 0.27 -1.75
C VAL A 105 5.11 0.10 -1.15
N LEU A 106 5.91 -0.82 -1.66
CA LEU A 106 7.23 -1.12 -1.07
C LEU A 106 8.17 0.09 -1.11
N PRO A 107 8.30 0.83 -2.24
CA PRO A 107 9.17 2.01 -2.26
C PRO A 107 8.68 3.16 -1.36
N ILE A 108 7.38 3.33 -1.17
CA ILE A 108 6.85 4.32 -0.23
C ILE A 108 7.23 3.92 1.20
N MET A 109 7.01 2.66 1.59
CA MET A 109 7.40 2.16 2.91
C MET A 109 8.89 2.36 3.19
N ASP A 110 9.73 2.10 2.19
CA ASP A 110 11.18 2.24 2.27
C ASP A 110 11.60 3.71 2.46
N VAL A 111 11.03 4.66 1.71
CA VAL A 111 11.34 6.09 1.85
C VAL A 111 10.75 6.71 3.11
N THR A 112 9.62 6.21 3.59
CA THR A 112 9.02 6.69 4.84
C THR A 112 9.55 5.98 6.09
N HIS A 113 10.49 5.05 5.91
CA HIS A 113 11.06 4.21 6.98
C HIS A 113 10.00 3.49 7.83
N CYS A 114 8.85 3.19 7.23
CA CYS A 114 7.75 2.53 7.92
C CYS A 114 7.88 1.01 7.76
N ASN A 115 8.38 0.35 8.81
CA ASN A 115 8.71 -1.08 8.79
C ASN A 115 7.51 -1.99 9.11
N SER A 116 6.33 -1.43 9.35
CA SER A 116 5.12 -2.19 9.69
C SER A 116 3.88 -1.51 9.15
N ILE A 117 2.87 -2.30 8.82
CA ILE A 117 1.53 -1.82 8.50
C ILE A 117 0.72 -1.82 9.79
N LYS A 118 0.11 -0.68 10.13
CA LYS A 118 -0.75 -0.61 11.32
C LYS A 118 -2.02 -1.41 11.11
N GLN A 119 -2.67 -1.21 9.96
CA GLN A 119 -3.93 -1.87 9.65
C GLN A 119 -3.96 -2.32 8.19
N LEU A 120 -4.26 -3.60 7.97
CA LEU A 120 -4.61 -4.14 6.67
C LEU A 120 -6.10 -4.51 6.67
N THR A 121 -6.91 -3.74 5.96
CA THR A 121 -8.31 -4.11 5.73
C THR A 121 -8.41 -5.00 4.49
N VAL A 122 -8.94 -6.20 4.65
CA VAL A 122 -9.25 -7.13 3.57
C VAL A 122 -10.76 -7.19 3.40
N GLY A 123 -11.25 -6.52 2.36
CA GLY A 123 -12.63 -6.62 1.90
C GLY A 123 -12.77 -7.74 0.87
N ARG A 124 -13.49 -7.46 -0.22
CA ARG A 124 -13.56 -8.35 -1.37
C ARG A 124 -12.16 -8.50 -1.98
N VAL A 125 -11.73 -9.73 -2.29
CA VAL A 125 -10.50 -9.97 -3.08
C VAL A 125 -10.94 -10.28 -4.52
N SER A 126 -10.40 -9.55 -5.50
CA SER A 126 -10.63 -9.82 -6.91
C SER A 126 -9.67 -10.87 -7.44
N GLU A 127 -9.96 -11.40 -8.64
CA GLU A 127 -9.08 -12.30 -9.39
C GLU A 127 -7.78 -11.65 -9.89
N TYR A 128 -7.65 -10.33 -9.72
CA TYR A 128 -6.45 -9.60 -10.12
C TYR A 128 -5.29 -9.80 -9.12
N ASP A 129 -4.07 -9.72 -9.63
CA ASP A 129 -2.83 -10.14 -8.98
C ASP A 129 -2.41 -9.24 -7.79
N THR A 130 -3.11 -9.37 -6.66
CA THR A 130 -2.85 -8.65 -5.40
C THR A 130 -2.14 -9.51 -4.35
N LEU A 131 -2.16 -10.84 -4.51
CA LEU A 131 -1.50 -11.78 -3.61
C LEU A 131 0.04 -11.58 -3.53
N PRO A 132 0.77 -11.27 -4.62
CA PRO A 132 2.20 -11.01 -4.54
C PRO A 132 2.55 -9.78 -3.73
N LEU A 133 1.67 -8.78 -3.69
CA LEU A 133 1.83 -7.64 -2.78
C LEU A 133 1.77 -8.13 -1.33
N LEU A 134 0.71 -8.88 -0.99
CA LEU A 134 0.51 -9.42 0.36
C LEU A 134 1.70 -10.23 0.85
N ALA A 135 2.25 -11.08 -0.02
CA ALA A 135 3.39 -11.95 0.30
C ALA A 135 4.70 -11.18 0.58
N LYS A 136 4.80 -9.91 0.17
CA LYS A 136 5.98 -9.05 0.43
C LYS A 136 5.73 -8.00 1.50
N LEU A 137 4.55 -7.96 2.10
CA LEU A 137 4.29 -7.03 3.20
C LEU A 137 5.15 -7.41 4.41
N PRO A 138 5.68 -6.43 5.15
CA PRO A 138 6.37 -6.71 6.41
C PRO A 138 5.34 -7.01 7.50
N LYS A 139 5.74 -6.84 8.77
CA LYS A 139 4.84 -7.04 9.91
C LYS A 139 3.56 -6.20 9.78
N ILE A 140 2.42 -6.83 10.01
CA ILE A 140 1.10 -6.21 10.08
C ILE A 140 0.66 -6.21 11.55
N ASN A 141 0.24 -5.08 12.09
CA ASN A 141 -0.20 -5.02 13.48
C ASN A 141 -1.62 -5.59 13.60
N GLU A 142 -2.53 -5.18 12.71
CA GLU A 142 -3.90 -5.65 12.71
C GLU A 142 -4.41 -5.93 11.29
N VAL A 143 -5.03 -7.09 11.09
CA VAL A 143 -5.79 -7.42 9.88
C VAL A 143 -7.28 -7.28 10.19
N ILE A 144 -7.99 -6.46 9.43
CA ILE A 144 -9.46 -6.32 9.54
C ILE A 144 -10.13 -6.97 8.36
N VAL A 145 -11.02 -7.92 8.60
CA VAL A 145 -11.81 -8.58 7.55
C VAL A 145 -13.19 -7.91 7.46
N GLU A 146 -13.48 -7.29 6.31
CA GLU A 146 -14.71 -6.49 6.07
C GLU A 146 -15.74 -7.17 5.15
N ASP A 147 -15.51 -8.41 4.71
CA ASP A 147 -16.34 -9.03 3.67
C ASP A 147 -17.80 -9.27 4.10
N PHE A 148 -18.72 -8.61 3.40
CA PHE A 148 -20.17 -8.74 3.55
C PHE A 148 -20.73 -10.09 3.06
N THR A 149 -19.90 -10.95 2.46
CA THR A 149 -20.30 -12.23 1.84
C THR A 149 -19.88 -13.48 2.63
N LEU A 150 -19.49 -13.31 3.90
CA LEU A 150 -19.05 -14.38 4.82
C LEU A 150 -20.03 -15.54 5.07
N TYR A 151 -21.19 -15.57 4.43
CA TYR A 151 -22.22 -16.61 4.61
C TYR A 151 -21.75 -18.00 4.16
N SER A 152 -20.73 -18.10 3.31
CA SER A 152 -20.07 -19.37 2.96
C SER A 152 -18.80 -19.10 2.18
N LEU A 153 -17.63 -18.94 2.84
CA LEU A 153 -16.37 -18.96 2.11
C LEU A 153 -16.12 -20.39 1.59
N PRO A 154 -16.00 -20.60 0.27
CA PRO A 154 -15.38 -21.81 -0.24
C PRO A 154 -13.97 -21.96 0.35
N PRO A 155 -13.51 -23.19 0.67
CA PRO A 155 -12.15 -23.47 1.13
C PRO A 155 -11.03 -22.92 0.22
N ASP A 156 -11.37 -22.67 -1.06
CA ASP A 156 -10.48 -22.19 -2.11
C ASP A 156 -10.80 -20.76 -2.55
N SER A 157 -11.41 -19.96 -1.67
CA SER A 157 -11.65 -18.54 -1.97
C SER A 157 -10.35 -17.74 -1.94
N LEU A 158 -10.24 -16.77 -2.85
CA LEU A 158 -9.12 -15.82 -2.89
C LEU A 158 -8.94 -15.06 -1.57
N LEU A 159 -10.04 -14.84 -0.82
CA LEU A 159 -9.99 -14.27 0.51
C LEU A 159 -9.26 -15.20 1.50
N GLN A 160 -9.53 -16.50 1.48
CA GLN A 160 -8.83 -17.46 2.34
C GLN A 160 -7.35 -17.56 1.99
N GLU A 161 -7.01 -17.52 0.71
CA GLU A 161 -5.61 -17.47 0.26
C GLU A 161 -4.90 -16.20 0.72
N ALA A 162 -5.53 -15.03 0.53
CA ALA A 162 -5.01 -13.76 1.02
C ALA A 162 -4.78 -13.80 2.55
N LEU A 163 -5.74 -14.33 3.31
CA LEU A 163 -5.61 -14.50 4.76
C LEU A 163 -4.45 -15.43 5.13
N ARG A 164 -4.30 -16.58 4.47
CA ARG A 164 -3.17 -17.50 4.70
C ARG A 164 -1.80 -16.83 4.50
N ILE A 165 -1.70 -15.88 3.57
CA ILE A 165 -0.47 -15.13 3.31
C ILE A 165 -0.19 -14.09 4.41
N VAL A 166 -1.21 -13.36 4.88
CA VAL A 166 -1.00 -12.22 5.79
C VAL A 166 -1.02 -12.61 7.26
N LEU A 167 -1.70 -13.70 7.63
CA LEU A 167 -1.82 -14.14 9.02
C LEU A 167 -0.46 -14.40 9.69
N PRO A 168 0.50 -15.10 9.07
CA PRO A 168 1.80 -15.36 9.69
C PRO A 168 2.63 -14.10 9.99
N VAL A 169 2.36 -13.01 9.27
CA VAL A 169 3.04 -11.71 9.48
C VAL A 169 2.18 -10.73 10.27
N SER A 170 0.98 -11.14 10.72
CA SER A 170 0.04 -10.31 11.46
C SER A 170 0.14 -10.52 12.98
N SER A 171 -0.13 -9.48 13.77
CA SER A 171 -0.13 -9.56 15.24
C SER A 171 -1.54 -9.72 15.82
N ALA A 172 -2.56 -9.29 15.10
CA ALA A 172 -3.96 -9.37 15.51
C ALA A 172 -4.87 -9.46 14.28
N VAL A 173 -6.04 -10.07 14.48
CA VAL A 173 -7.08 -10.19 13.47
C VAL A 173 -8.42 -9.79 14.07
N THR A 174 -9.11 -8.87 13.40
CA THR A 174 -10.41 -8.36 13.78
C THR A 174 -11.40 -8.62 12.65
N PHE A 175 -12.59 -9.11 13.00
CA PHE A 175 -13.70 -9.27 12.05
C PHE A 175 -14.65 -8.09 12.25
N SER A 176 -15.06 -7.41 11.18
CA SER A 176 -15.97 -6.28 11.30
C SER A 176 -17.33 -6.74 11.87
N ALA A 177 -18.05 -5.86 12.59
CA ALA A 177 -19.32 -6.24 13.23
C ALA A 177 -20.43 -6.66 12.25
N TYR A 178 -20.30 -6.32 10.97
CA TYR A 178 -21.21 -6.72 9.88
C TYR A 178 -20.80 -8.04 9.22
N ALA A 179 -19.58 -8.49 9.47
CA ALA A 179 -19.04 -9.77 9.06
C ALA A 179 -19.54 -10.85 10.04
N ASN A 180 -20.69 -11.46 9.75
CA ASN A 180 -21.15 -12.65 10.48
C ASN A 180 -20.09 -13.75 10.37
N THR A 181 -19.29 -13.94 11.42
CA THR A 181 -18.10 -14.81 11.39
C THR A 181 -18.53 -16.26 11.09
N PRO A 182 -18.10 -16.88 9.97
CA PRO A 182 -18.42 -18.27 9.72
C PRO A 182 -17.63 -19.16 10.70
N LYS A 183 -18.30 -20.17 11.27
CA LYS A 183 -17.70 -21.10 12.25
C LYS A 183 -16.38 -21.73 11.79
N CYS A 184 -16.23 -21.99 10.48
CA CYS A 184 -15.02 -22.54 9.86
C CYS A 184 -13.77 -21.68 10.08
N LEU A 185 -13.90 -20.35 10.09
CA LEU A 185 -12.78 -19.46 10.38
C LEU A 185 -12.42 -19.50 11.87
N ARG A 186 -13.41 -19.48 12.78
CA ARG A 186 -13.14 -19.58 14.24
C ARG A 186 -12.46 -20.90 14.63
N GLU A 187 -12.87 -22.02 14.03
CA GLU A 187 -12.30 -23.33 14.35
C GLU A 187 -10.86 -23.51 13.86
N ASN A 188 -10.49 -22.89 12.72
CA ASN A 188 -9.12 -22.88 12.22
C ASN A 188 -8.22 -21.93 13.03
N PHE A 189 -8.75 -20.78 13.48
CA PHE A 189 -7.97 -19.77 14.21
C PHE A 189 -7.83 -20.04 15.72
N GLN A 190 -8.59 -20.97 16.30
CA GLN A 190 -8.42 -21.42 17.70
C GLN A 190 -7.44 -22.60 17.86
N ARG A 191 -6.98 -23.22 16.76
CA ARG A 191 -6.06 -24.38 16.81
C ARG A 191 -4.58 -24.00 16.69
N GLU A 192 -4.26 -22.75 16.37
CA GLU A 192 -2.90 -22.27 16.17
C GLU A 192 -2.40 -21.31 17.27
N SER A 193 -3.15 -21.16 18.37
CA SER A 193 -2.74 -20.38 19.56
C SER A 193 -2.23 -21.28 20.68
#